data_AF-A0A7C5MI45-F1
#
_entry.id   AF-A0A7C5MI45-F1
#
_cell.length_a   1.000
_cell.length_b   1.000
_cell.length_c   1.000
_cell.angle_alpha   90.00
_cell.angle_beta   90.00
_cell.angle_gamma   90.00
#
_symmetry.space_group_name_H-M   'P 1'
#
loop_
_entity.id
_entity.type
_entity.pdbx_description
1 polymer ?
#
loop_
_entity_poly.entity_id
_entity_poly.type
_entity_poly.pdbx_seq_one_letter_code
_entity_poly.pdbx_strand_id
1 'polypeptide(L)' 'YVIDWPQAREANRPESQELLLRDIRNIIVFFKRKYDIQYAVDKAYAYVTENRQESLRF' A
#
# COMPACT_ATOMS: atom_id res chain seq x y z
N TYR A 1 0.56 11.12 -12.16
CA TYR A 1 1.74 10.26 -12.39
C TYR A 1 2.30 9.84 -11.06
N VAL A 2 2.65 8.56 -10.91
CA VAL A 2 3.51 8.10 -9.81
C VAL A 2 4.93 8.06 -10.37
N ILE A 3 5.87 8.69 -9.70
CA ILE A 3 7.27 8.81 -10.11
C ILE A 3 8.16 8.27 -8.99
N ASP A 4 9.47 8.22 -9.23
CA ASP A 4 10.47 7.75 -8.28
C ASP A 4 10.37 6.23 -7.99
N TRP A 5 10.47 5.44 -9.06
CA TRP A 5 10.57 3.97 -8.99
C TRP A 5 11.98 3.34 -8.81
N PRO A 6 13.13 4.04 -8.63
CA PRO A 6 14.41 3.34 -8.43
C PRO A 6 14.44 2.55 -7.10
N GLN A 7 13.51 2.84 -6.18
CA GLN A 7 13.34 2.12 -4.90
C GLN A 7 12.22 1.07 -4.94
N ALA A 8 11.66 0.75 -6.12
CA ALA A 8 10.69 -0.32 -6.25
C ALA A 8 11.29 -1.63 -5.73
N ARG A 9 10.59 -2.30 -4.80
CA ARG A 9 10.99 -3.63 -4.35
C ARG A 9 9.95 -4.66 -4.75
N GLU A 10 10.43 -5.84 -5.10
CA GLU A 10 9.57 -6.99 -5.35
C GLU A 10 8.77 -7.33 -4.09
N ALA A 11 7.49 -7.64 -4.27
CA ALA A 11 6.57 -7.84 -3.16
C ALA A 11 6.72 -9.20 -2.43
N ASN A 12 7.71 -10.03 -2.78
CA ASN A 12 7.91 -11.38 -2.23
C ASN A 12 8.95 -11.44 -1.09
N ARG A 13 9.50 -10.30 -0.64
CA ARG A 13 10.45 -10.26 0.47
C ARG A 13 9.73 -9.96 1.80
N PRO A 14 10.25 -10.44 2.94
CA PRO A 14 9.67 -10.17 4.25
C PRO A 14 9.47 -8.67 4.55
N GLU A 15 10.42 -7.84 4.12
CA GLU A 15 10.39 -6.37 4.30
C GLU A 15 9.33 -5.66 3.44
N SER A 16 8.81 -6.32 2.40
CA SER A 16 7.92 -5.68 1.42
C SER A 16 6.55 -5.34 2.01
N GLN A 17 6.10 -6.08 3.03
CA GLN A 17 4.86 -5.77 3.76
C GLN A 17 4.98 -4.45 4.53
N GLU A 18 6.10 -4.22 5.21
CA GLU A 18 6.31 -3.01 6.01
C GLU A 18 6.45 -1.78 5.12
N LEU A 19 7.16 -1.91 4.00
CA LEU A 19 7.27 -0.84 2.99
C LEU A 19 5.91 -0.46 2.43
N LEU A 20 5.08 -1.44 2.04
CA LEU A 20 3.73 -1.19 1.54
C LEU A 20 2.85 -0.52 2.60
N LEU A 21 2.89 -0.99 3.85
CA LEU A 21 2.14 -0.38 4.95
C LEU A 21 2.56 1.07 5.20
N ARG A 22 3.86 1.37 5.12
CA ARG A 22 4.39 2.73 5.25
C ARG A 22 3.85 3.64 4.13
N ASP A 23 3.89 3.17 2.89
CA ASP A 23 3.45 3.96 1.74
C ASP A 23 1.92 4.20 1.79
N ILE A 24 1.13 3.19 2.17
CA ILE A 24 -0.32 3.33 2.42
C ILE A 24 -0.60 4.34 3.54
N ARG A 25 0.14 4.27 4.64
CA ARG A 25 -0.02 5.22 5.75
C ARG A 25 0.27 6.65 5.30
N ASN A 26 1.34 6.86 4.53
CA ASN A 26 1.74 8.18 4.06
C ASN A 26 0.67 8.81 3.18
N ILE A 27 0.09 8.05 2.23
CA ILE A 27 -0.95 8.58 1.36
C ILE A 27 -2.24 8.90 2.15
N ILE A 28 -2.66 8.03 3.08
CA ILE A 28 -3.83 8.29 3.93
C ILE A 28 -3.63 9.55 4.79
N VAL A 29 -2.45 9.71 5.41
CA VAL A 29 -2.13 10.91 6.20
C VAL A 29 -2.14 12.16 5.34
N PHE A 30 -1.64 12.10 4.11
CA PHE A 30 -1.72 13.21 3.16
C PHE A 30 -3.16 13.62 2.88
N PHE A 31 -4.04 12.66 2.56
CA PHE A 31 -5.45 12.94 2.27
C PHE A 31 -6.21 13.45 3.50
N LYS A 32 -5.92 12.91 4.69
CA LYS A 32 -6.48 13.42 5.95
C LYS A 32 -6.09 14.88 6.17
N ARG A 33 -4.81 15.23 6.02
CA ARG A 33 -4.33 16.60 6.27
C ARG A 33 -4.86 17.62 5.26
N LYS A 34 -4.99 17.22 4.00
CA LYS A 34 -5.33 18.13 2.90
C LYS A 34 -6.84 18.25 2.67
N TYR A 35 -7.59 17.18 2.94
CA TYR A 35 -9.01 17.08 2.56
C TYR A 35 -9.91 16.52 3.67
N ASP A 36 -9.38 16.26 4.88
CA ASP A 36 -10.08 15.62 6.00
C ASP A 36 -10.72 14.25 5.67
N ILE A 37 -10.16 13.56 4.66
CA ILE A 37 -10.60 12.21 4.31
C ILE A 37 -9.91 11.21 5.25
N GLN A 38 -10.73 10.47 6.01
CA GLN A 38 -10.25 9.44 6.93
C GLN A 38 -10.51 8.05 6.36
N TYR A 39 -9.49 7.20 6.40
CA TYR A 39 -9.60 5.80 5.98
C TYR A 39 -8.70 4.91 6.83
N ALA A 40 -9.11 3.67 7.04
CA ALA A 40 -8.41 2.72 7.89
C ALA A 40 -7.27 2.03 7.10
N VAL A 41 -6.05 2.05 7.66
CA VAL A 41 -4.82 1.55 7.00
C VAL A 41 -4.90 0.06 6.72
N ASP A 42 -5.43 -0.72 7.66
CA ASP A 42 -5.67 -2.15 7.57
C ASP A 42 -6.65 -2.50 6.43
N LYS A 43 -7.75 -1.75 6.29
CA LYS A 43 -8.70 -1.93 5.18
C LYS A 43 -8.06 -1.62 3.82
N ALA A 44 -7.23 -0.57 3.75
CA ALA A 44 -6.53 -0.22 2.52
C ALA A 44 -5.49 -1.30 2.16
N TYR A 45 -4.76 -1.78 3.16
CA TYR A 45 -3.79 -2.86 2.98
C TYR A 45 -4.46 -4.15 2.49
N ALA A 46 -5.58 -4.56 3.11
CA ALA A 46 -6.36 -5.70 2.68
C ALA A 46 -6.82 -5.54 1.22
N TYR A 47 -7.43 -4.41 0.87
CA TYR A 47 -7.89 -4.14 -0.49
C TYR A 47 -6.78 -4.22 -1.56
N VAL A 48 -5.60 -3.66 -1.27
CA VAL A 48 -4.46 -3.67 -2.19
C VAL A 48 -3.83 -5.07 -2.33
N THR A 49 -3.96 -5.91 -1.30
CA THR A 49 -3.36 -7.25 -1.25
C THR A 49 -4.32 -8.39 -1.61
N GLU A 50 -5.64 -8.16 -1.57
CA GLU A 50 -6.67 -9.17 -1.89
C GLU A 50 -6.49 -9.74 -3.31
N ASN A 51 -6.16 -8.91 -4.30
CA ASN A 51 -5.93 -9.34 -5.69
C ASN A 51 -4.66 -10.22 -5.88
N ARG A 52 -3.77 -10.28 -4.88
CA ARG A 52 -2.59 -11.16 -4.90
C ARG A 52 -2.94 -12.60 -4.52
N GLN A 53 -4.00 -12.82 -3.76
CA GLN A 53 -4.39 -14.17 -3.35
C GLN A 53 -5.16 -14.93 -4.43
N GLU A 54 -5.82 -14.24 -5.37
CA GLU A 54 -6.43 -14.89 -6.54
C GLU A 54 -5.40 -15.39 -7.56
N SER A 55 -4.27 -14.68 -7.73
CA SER A 55 -3.22 -15.05 -8.70
C SER A 55 -2.27 -16.16 -8.23
N LEU A 56 -2.30 -16.52 -6.94
CA LEU A 56 -1.55 -17.66 -6.37
C LEU A 56 -2.39 -18.95 -6.23
N ARG A 57 -3.67 -18.90 -6.67
CA ARG A 57 -4.60 -20.04 -6.63
C ARG A 57 -4.73 -20.77 -7.98
N PHE A 58 -3.92 -20.40 -8.97
CA PHE A 58 -3.88 -21.04 -10.29
C PHE A 58 -2.50 -21.66 -10.55
#